data_AF-A0A8J8CI39-F1
#
_entry.id   AF-A0A8J8CI39-F1
#
_cell.length_a   1.000
_cell.length_b   1.000
_cell.length_c   1.000
_cell.angle_alpha   90.00
_cell.angle_beta   90.00
_cell.angle_gamma   90.00
#
_symmetry.space_group_name_H-M   'P 1'
#
loop_
_entity.id
_entity.type
_entity.pdbx_description
1 polymer ?
#
loop_
_entity_poly.entity_id
_entity_poly.type
_entity_poly.pdbx_seq_one_letter_code
_entity_poly.pdbx_strand_id
1 'polypeptide(L)'
;MTISPERLEELQSIPDSEIDLSEIPELDADFWKEAKIVRPTTKKSISLRLDKDVLDWFKGQGKGYQSLMNSVLRSYVEHQIKLNK
;
A
#
# COMPACT_ATOMS: atom_id res chain seq x y z
N MET A 1 -25.19 6.13 8.57
CA MET A 1 -25.09 7.58 8.33
C MET A 1 -25.78 7.84 7.00
N THR A 2 -26.97 8.45 7.01
CA THR A 2 -27.73 8.79 5.80
C THR A 2 -27.84 10.30 5.75
N ILE A 3 -27.34 10.91 4.68
CA ILE A 3 -27.50 12.33 4.42
C ILE A 3 -28.99 12.60 4.15
N SER A 4 -29.56 13.63 4.77
CA SER A 4 -30.96 14.04 4.56
C SER A 4 -31.19 14.43 3.09
N PRO A 5 -32.40 14.16 2.54
CA PRO A 5 -32.70 14.47 1.13
C PRO A 5 -32.49 15.94 0.78
N GLU A 6 -32.86 16.86 1.68
CA GLU A 6 -32.67 18.31 1.50
C GLU A 6 -31.18 18.67 1.37
N ARG A 7 -30.32 18.04 2.18
CA ARG A 7 -28.86 18.26 2.12
C ARG A 7 -28.25 17.73 0.83
N LEU A 8 -28.85 16.69 0.24
CA LEU A 8 -28.39 16.14 -1.03
C LEU A 8 -28.74 17.09 -2.19
N GLU A 9 -29.93 17.69 -2.18
CA GLU A 9 -30.34 18.69 -3.16
C GLU A 9 -29.49 19.96 -3.09
N GLU A 10 -29.16 20.43 -1.88
CA GLU A 10 -28.22 21.53 -1.68
C GLU A 10 -26.85 21.23 -2.31
N LEU A 11 -26.28 20.04 -2.06
CA LEU A 11 -24.97 19.66 -2.58
C LEU A 11 -24.96 19.52 -4.12
N GLN A 12 -26.08 19.06 -4.71
CA GLN A 12 -26.22 18.98 -6.17
C GLN A 12 -26.37 20.35 -6.82
N SER A 13 -26.80 21.36 -6.07
CA SER A 13 -26.93 22.73 -6.59
C SER A 13 -25.63 23.54 -6.50
N ILE A 14 -24.61 23.06 -5.78
CA ILE A 14 -23.30 23.72 -5.71
C ILE A 14 -22.57 23.47 -7.03
N PRO A 15 -22.10 24.50 -7.75
CA PRO A 15 -21.35 24.32 -8.98
C PRO A 15 -19.96 23.74 -8.68
N ASP A 16 -19.48 22.84 -9.55
CA ASP A 16 -18.16 22.22 -9.42
C ASP A 16 -17.00 23.24 -9.32
N SER A 17 -17.18 24.43 -9.89
CA SER A 17 -16.22 25.54 -9.85
C SER A 17 -15.95 26.09 -8.44
N GLU A 18 -16.84 25.85 -7.48
CA GLU A 18 -16.66 26.22 -6.06
C GLU A 18 -15.90 25.16 -5.26
N ILE A 19 -15.58 24.01 -5.88
CA ILE A 19 -14.79 22.96 -5.23
C ILE A 19 -13.33 23.40 -5.20
N ASP A 20 -12.81 23.61 -4.00
CA ASP A 20 -11.39 23.91 -3.77
C ASP A 20 -10.55 22.64 -3.97
N LEU A 21 -9.72 22.64 -5.02
CA LEU A 21 -8.79 21.56 -5.37
C LEU A 21 -7.31 21.96 -5.09
N SER A 22 -7.05 23.07 -4.40
CA SER A 22 -5.70 23.58 -4.17
C SER A 22 -4.77 22.58 -3.46
N GLU A 23 -5.32 21.75 -2.57
CA GLU A 23 -4.59 20.72 -1.81
C GLU A 23 -4.37 19.41 -2.60
N ILE A 24 -5.07 19.23 -3.74
CA ILE A 24 -5.06 17.98 -4.52
C ILE A 24 -4.86 18.34 -5.99
N PRO A 25 -3.64 18.73 -6.39
CA PRO A 25 -3.36 19.08 -7.78
C PRO A 25 -3.61 17.89 -8.71
N GLU A 26 -3.98 18.18 -9.96
CA GLU A 26 -4.19 17.15 -10.96
C GLU A 26 -2.92 16.33 -11.20
N LEU A 27 -3.07 15.01 -11.29
CA LEU A 27 -1.96 14.10 -11.58
C LEU A 27 -1.57 14.21 -13.05
N ASP A 28 -0.34 14.64 -13.31
CA ASP A 28 0.15 14.88 -14.67
C ASP A 28 0.68 13.59 -15.34
N ALA A 29 1.01 13.68 -16.64
CA ALA A 29 1.51 12.54 -17.40
C ALA A 29 2.86 11.99 -16.88
N ASP A 30 3.73 12.84 -16.33
CA ASP A 30 5.01 12.46 -15.72
C ASP A 30 4.80 11.64 -14.45
N PHE A 31 3.81 11.95 -13.60
CA PHE A 31 3.42 11.09 -12.48
C PHE A 31 3.11 9.66 -12.94
N TRP A 32 2.33 9.51 -14.02
CA TRP A 32 1.93 8.20 -14.53
C TRP A 32 3.05 7.44 -15.25
N LYS A 33 4.09 8.11 -15.77
CA LYS A 33 5.26 7.45 -16.38
C LYS A 33 6.05 6.63 -15.35
N GLU A 34 6.15 7.11 -14.12
CA GLU A 34 6.89 6.44 -13.04
C GLU A 34 6.00 5.61 -12.11
N ALA A 35 4.68 5.80 -12.21
CA ALA A 35 3.71 5.11 -11.37
C ALA A 35 3.81 3.59 -11.52
N LYS A 36 4.13 2.91 -10.41
CA LYS A 36 4.15 1.45 -10.34
C LYS A 36 2.81 0.95 -9.83
N ILE A 37 2.09 0.20 -10.67
CA ILE A 37 0.88 -0.51 -10.26
C ILE A 37 1.28 -1.59 -9.26
N VAL A 38 1.05 -1.33 -7.98
CA VAL A 38 1.22 -2.30 -6.90
C VAL A 38 -0.12 -2.99 -6.62
N ARG A 39 -0.23 -4.26 -7.01
CA ARG A 39 -1.36 -5.07 -6.56
C ARG A 39 -1.20 -5.38 -5.07
N PRO A 40 -2.19 -5.11 -4.21
CA PRO A 40 -2.12 -5.51 -2.82
C PRO A 40 -2.04 -7.04 -2.77
N THR A 41 -0.84 -7.53 -2.47
CA THR A 41 -0.60 -8.98 -2.35
C THR A 41 -1.19 -9.42 -1.03
N THR A 42 -2.21 -10.27 -1.08
CA THR A 42 -2.73 -10.94 0.11
C THR A 42 -1.65 -11.86 0.66
N LYS A 43 -1.18 -11.57 1.89
CA LYS A 43 -0.23 -12.43 2.58
C LYS A 43 -0.94 -13.74 2.92
N LYS A 44 -0.32 -14.88 2.60
CA LYS A 44 -0.82 -16.19 3.04
C LYS A 44 -0.26 -16.48 4.44
N SER A 45 -1.14 -16.79 5.38
CA SER A 45 -0.72 -17.30 6.68
C SER A 45 -0.30 -18.76 6.51
N ILE A 46 0.98 -19.04 6.74
CA ILE A 46 1.55 -20.38 6.68
C ILE A 46 2.29 -20.68 7.99
N SER A 47 2.33 -21.95 8.38
CA SER A 47 3.21 -22.40 9.46
C SER A 47 4.57 -22.74 8.85
N LEU A 48 5.59 -21.94 9.20
CA LEU A 48 6.97 -22.12 8.75
C LEU A 48 7.85 -22.38 9.98
N ARG A 49 8.76 -23.35 9.86
CA ARG A 49 9.81 -23.58 10.86
C ARG A 49 11.03 -22.76 10.49
N LEU A 50 11.53 -21.99 11.44
CA LEU A 50 12.73 -21.17 11.32
C LEU A 50 13.66 -21.51 12.48
N ASP A 51 14.95 -21.34 12.26
CA ASP A 51 15.95 -21.43 13.32
C ASP A 51 15.66 -20.38 14.41
N LYS A 52 15.98 -20.76 15.65
CA LYS A 52 15.65 -19.97 16.83
C LYS A 52 16.37 -18.62 16.81
N ASP A 53 17.66 -18.62 16.50
CA ASP A 53 18.49 -17.41 16.45
C ASP A 53 17.98 -16.40 15.42
N VAL A 54 17.57 -16.88 14.24
CA VAL A 54 16.98 -16.05 13.19
C VAL A 54 15.68 -15.40 13.69
N LEU A 55 14.79 -16.20 14.28
CA LEU A 55 13.52 -15.70 14.78
C LEU A 55 13.71 -14.67 15.92
N ASP A 56 14.63 -14.95 16.84
CA ASP A 56 14.93 -14.07 17.97
C ASP A 56 15.57 -12.75 17.49
N TRP A 57 16.44 -12.79 16.48
CA TRP A 57 16.99 -11.58 15.86
C TRP A 57 15.90 -10.68 15.25
N PHE A 58 14.97 -11.26 14.47
CA PHE A 58 13.86 -10.49 13.90
C PHE A 58 12.95 -9.93 14.98
N LYS A 59 12.60 -10.72 16.00
CA LYS A 59 11.79 -10.25 17.13
C LYS A 59 12.45 -9.09 17.89
N GLY A 60 13.79 -9.08 17.97
CA GLY A 60 14.57 -7.99 18.55
C GLY A 60 14.40 -6.65 17.84
N GLN A 61 13.96 -6.63 16.58
CA GLN A 61 13.70 -5.40 15.80
C GLN A 61 12.37 -4.70 16.17
N GLY A 62 11.57 -5.30 17.06
CA GLY A 62 10.36 -4.68 17.61
C GLY A 62 9.07 -4.96 16.83
N LYS A 63 8.08 -4.06 16.97
CA LYS A 63 6.76 -4.22 16.35
C LYS A 63 6.90 -4.21 14.83
N GLY A 64 6.39 -5.25 14.18
CA GLY A 64 6.46 -5.39 12.72
C GLY A 64 7.56 -6.32 12.20
N TYR A 65 8.23 -7.09 13.07
CA TYR A 65 9.27 -8.05 12.65
C TYR A 65 8.83 -9.00 11.52
N GLN A 66 7.56 -9.40 11.49
CA GLN A 66 7.01 -10.24 10.42
C GLN A 66 7.01 -9.52 9.05
N SER A 67 6.74 -8.22 9.04
CA SER A 67 6.80 -7.41 7.81
C SER A 67 8.25 -7.24 7.35
N LEU A 68 9.19 -7.00 8.26
CA LEU A 68 10.62 -6.94 7.95
C LEU A 68 11.13 -8.26 7.37
N MET A 69 10.81 -9.38 8.03
CA MET A 69 11.15 -10.72 7.57
C MET A 69 10.59 -11.00 6.18
N ASN A 70 9.34 -10.62 5.91
CA ASN A 70 8.74 -10.75 4.59
C ASN A 70 9.44 -9.89 3.52
N SER A 71 9.88 -8.66 3.86
CA SER A 71 10.64 -7.80 2.93
C SER A 71 11.99 -8.41 2.57
N VAL A 72 12.70 -8.99 3.53
CA VAL A 72 13.98 -9.68 3.29
C VAL A 72 13.79 -10.88 2.36
N LEU A 73 12.80 -11.74 2.65
CA LEU A 73 12.48 -12.89 1.81
C LEU A 73 12.09 -12.47 0.38
N ARG A 74 11.30 -11.39 0.25
CA ARG A 74 10.92 -10.85 -1.06
C ARG A 74 12.14 -10.37 -1.85
N SER A 75 13.04 -9.64 -1.23
CA SER A 75 14.26 -9.16 -1.90
C SER A 75 15.12 -10.33 -2.41
N TYR A 76 15.27 -11.38 -1.61
CA TYR A 76 15.97 -12.59 -2.03
C TYR A 76 15.30 -13.27 -3.23
N VAL A 77 13.98 -13.45 -3.20
CA VAL A 77 13.22 -14.04 -4.32
C VAL A 77 13.34 -13.20 -5.58
N GLU A 78 13.20 -11.88 -5.49
CA GLU A 78 13.34 -10.97 -6.64
C GLU A 78 14.74 -11.03 -7.25
N HIS A 79 15.78 -11.13 -6.43
CA HIS A 79 17.16 -11.32 -6.89
C HIS A 79 17.32 -12.64 -7.64
N GLN A 80 16.81 -13.74 -7.09
CA GLN A 80 16.86 -15.07 -7.73
C GLN A 80 16.10 -15.12 -9.06
N ILE A 81 14.93 -14.46 -9.15
CA ILE A 81 14.16 -14.37 -10.40
C ILE A 81 14.94 -13.60 -11.48
N LYS A 82 15.69 -12.56 -11.11
CA LYS A 82 16.50 -11.80 -12.06
C LYS A 82 17.71 -12.57 -12.57
N LEU A 83 18.32 -13.43 -11.75
CA LEU A 83 19.48 -14.23 -12.14
C LEU A 83 19.11 -15.41 -13.06
N ASN A 84 17.89 -15.93 -12.95
CA ASN A 84 17.40 -17.05 -13.76
C ASN A 84 16.68 -16.60 -15.05
N LYS A 85 16.85 -15.35 -15.45
CA LYS A 85 16.28 -14.75 -16.66
C LYS A 85 17.39 -14.35 -17.61
#